data_AF-A0A914NMR2-F1
#
_entry.id   AF-A0A914NMR2-F1
#
_cell.length_a   1.000
_cell.length_b   1.000
_cell.length_c   1.000
_cell.angle_alpha   90.00
_cell.angle_beta   90.00
_cell.angle_gamma   90.00
#
_symmetry.space_group_name_H-M   'P 1'
#
loop_
_entity.id
_entity.type
_entity.pdbx_description
1 polymer ?
#
loop_
_entity_poly.entity_id
_entity_poly.type
_entity_poly.pdbx_seq_one_letter_code
_entity_poly.pdbx_strand_id
1 'polypeptide(L)'
;MSFGCCPLFFCLFVQNCYSIPEHADFEVIKSLDPSMDKYVVKINVFRRHRQTIQYITPTDFGKLLQAELVVIDEAAAIPMPLVKKLINGSSLLFLASTTSGYEGSGRSLSLKLLEQLRKQQNNGDKDENKNKKRLFELTLDESIRYGNGDSVEEWLNRVLCLNPSNLKNTISGTPAPEKCELYYVNRDALFSFHKAAEVFLSNLMFIYVAAHYKNSPDDLQLLSDAPAHHLFVLMSPIASDQNLCSLK
;
A
#
# COMPACT_ATOMS: atom_id res chain seq x y z
N MET A 1 -1.96 19.36 12.11
CA MET A 1 -0.63 18.75 12.29
C MET A 1 -0.50 17.64 11.27
N SER A 2 0.08 17.95 10.12
CA SER A 2 0.20 17.00 9.01
C SER A 2 1.45 16.16 9.22
N PHE A 3 1.29 14.95 9.78
CA PHE A 3 2.34 13.94 9.72
C PHE A 3 2.46 13.49 8.27
N GLY A 4 3.36 14.13 7.53
CA GLY A 4 3.70 13.69 6.19
C GLY A 4 4.45 12.37 6.28
N CYS A 5 3.87 11.28 5.76
CA CYS A 5 4.62 10.07 5.42
C CYS A 5 5.78 10.47 4.51
N CYS A 6 6.97 10.64 5.09
CA CYS A 6 8.20 10.60 4.33
C CYS A 6 8.48 9.11 4.06
N PRO A 7 8.49 8.63 2.81
CA PRO A 7 8.90 7.27 2.52
C PRO A 7 10.34 7.08 3.03
N LEU A 8 10.50 6.16 3.98
CA LEU A 8 11.80 5.84 4.55
C LEU A 8 12.55 4.91 3.59
N PHE A 9 13.63 5.41 2.99
CA PHE A 9 14.52 4.60 2.17
C PHE A 9 15.66 4.07 3.03
N PHE A 10 15.69 2.75 3.26
CA PHE A 10 16.80 2.11 3.94
C PHE A 10 17.73 1.45 2.91
N CYS A 11 18.99 1.85 2.84
CA CYS A 11 19.99 1.06 2.13
C CYS A 11 20.70 0.15 3.15
N LEU A 12 20.07 -0.99 3.50
CA LEU A 12 20.55 -1.89 4.55
C LEU A 12 21.46 -2.99 3.97
N PHE A 13 22.74 -2.96 4.30
CA PHE A 13 23.58 -4.16 4.40
C PHE A 13 23.85 -4.40 5.88
N VAL A 14 23.10 -5.28 6.55
CA VAL A 14 23.44 -5.70 7.91
C VAL A 14 23.17 -7.19 8.09
N GLN A 15 24.20 -7.91 8.52
CA GLN A 15 24.08 -9.18 9.22
C GLN A 15 24.33 -8.90 10.72
N ASN A 16 23.32 -9.12 11.56
CA ASN A 16 23.33 -9.12 13.04
C ASN A 16 24.04 -7.95 13.75
N CYS A 17 23.26 -6.96 14.21
CA CYS A 17 23.71 -5.90 15.11
C CYS A 17 22.82 -5.85 16.38
N TYR A 18 23.02 -6.80 17.29
CA TYR A 18 22.66 -6.62 18.70
C TYR A 18 23.96 -6.53 19.49
N SER A 19 24.12 -5.46 20.28
CA SER A 19 25.30 -5.11 21.09
C SER A 19 26.61 -4.88 20.32
N ILE A 20 26.78 -3.69 19.73
CA ILE A 20 28.05 -3.28 19.12
C ILE A 20 28.50 -1.92 19.70
N PRO A 21 29.76 -1.78 20.15
CA PRO A 21 30.29 -0.51 20.63
C PRO A 21 30.47 0.49 19.47
N GLU A 22 29.94 1.70 19.67
CA GLU A 22 30.05 2.84 18.76
C GLU A 22 31.51 3.31 18.66
N HIS A 23 31.99 3.67 17.46
CA HIS A 23 33.37 4.07 17.10
C HIS A 23 34.45 2.99 16.97
N ALA A 24 34.23 1.75 17.43
CA ALA A 24 35.18 0.65 17.18
C ALA A 24 34.88 -0.07 15.85
N ASP A 25 33.59 -0.33 15.61
CA ASP A 25 33.13 -1.18 14.51
C ASP A 25 32.35 -0.40 13.43
N PHE A 26 31.86 0.81 13.76
CA PHE A 26 31.06 1.64 12.86
C PHE A 26 31.15 3.14 13.21
N GLU A 27 30.90 3.98 12.21
CA GLU A 27 30.85 5.44 12.29
C GLU A 27 29.48 5.94 11.79
N VAL A 28 28.84 6.80 12.56
CA VAL A 28 27.54 7.39 12.24
C VAL A 28 27.72 8.85 11.80
N ILE A 29 27.28 9.16 10.59
CA ILE A 29 27.28 10.50 10.01
C ILE A 29 25.85 11.05 10.03
N LYS A 30 25.67 12.16 10.73
CA LYS A 30 24.40 12.88 10.84
C LYS A 30 24.24 13.93 9.74
N SER A 31 23.01 14.40 9.54
CA SER A 31 22.73 15.48 8.60
C SER A 31 23.46 16.77 9.00
N LEU A 32 23.93 17.51 8.00
CA LEU A 32 24.53 18.83 8.19
C LEU A 32 23.47 19.95 8.18
N ASP A 33 22.23 19.62 7.81
CA ASP A 33 21.13 20.56 7.69
C ASP A 33 20.51 20.82 9.08
N PRO A 34 20.43 22.08 9.57
CA PRO A 34 19.94 22.39 10.92
C PRO A 34 18.51 21.90 11.19
N SER A 35 17.69 21.77 10.13
CA SER A 35 16.33 21.24 10.23
C SER A 35 16.27 19.71 10.45
N MET A 36 17.35 19.00 10.11
CA MET A 36 17.44 17.54 10.11
C MET A 36 18.62 17.02 10.96
N ASP A 37 19.18 17.84 11.86
CA ASP A 37 20.39 17.54 12.65
C ASP A 37 20.30 16.24 13.48
N LYS A 38 19.08 15.81 13.80
CA LYS A 38 18.82 14.54 14.52
C LYS A 38 18.87 13.29 13.64
N TYR A 39 18.82 13.44 12.32
CA TYR A 39 18.69 12.31 11.41
C TYR A 39 20.06 11.76 11.00
N VAL A 40 20.18 10.44 11.10
CA VAL A 40 21.34 9.69 10.61
C VAL A 40 21.23 9.59 9.09
N VAL A 41 22.21 10.13 8.38
CA VAL A 41 22.23 10.12 6.91
C VAL A 41 23.05 8.95 6.39
N LYS A 42 24.13 8.59 7.08
CA LYS A 42 25.05 7.54 6.63
C LYS A 42 25.71 6.83 7.81
N ILE A 43 25.88 5.53 7.70
CA ILE A 43 26.61 4.69 8.65
C ILE A 43 27.67 3.92 7.87
N ASN A 44 28.93 4.06 8.27
CA ASN A 44 30.02 3.26 7.74
C ASN A 44 30.33 2.14 8.73
N VAL A 45 30.40 0.89 8.28
CA VAL A 45 30.76 -0.26 9.12
C VAL A 45 32.10 -0.81 8.64
N PHE A 46 33.02 -1.08 9.57
CA PHE A 46 34.43 -1.38 9.26
C PHE A 46 34.91 -2.78 9.71
N ARG A 47 34.03 -3.64 10.25
CA ARG A 47 34.40 -4.93 10.87
C ARG A 47 35.27 -5.88 10.04
N ARG A 48 34.84 -6.24 8.84
CA ARG A 48 35.52 -7.22 7.95
C ARG A 48 35.77 -6.67 6.56
N HIS A 49 34.80 -5.93 6.03
CA HIS A 49 34.92 -5.15 4.81
C HIS A 49 34.15 -3.84 5.02
N ARG A 50 34.57 -2.77 4.33
CA ARG A 50 33.92 -1.47 4.45
C ARG A 50 32.52 -1.56 3.83
N GLN A 51 31.50 -1.44 4.67
CA GLN A 51 30.11 -1.34 4.24
C GLN A 51 29.61 0.08 4.48
N THR A 52 28.70 0.54 3.64
CA THR A 52 28.07 1.85 3.79
C THR A 52 26.56 1.70 3.70
N ILE A 53 25.88 2.12 4.75
CA ILE A 53 24.43 2.26 4.83
C ILE A 53 24.15 3.74 4.65
N GLN A 54 23.31 4.10 3.70
CA GLN A 54 23.00 5.50 3.43
C GLN A 54 21.51 5.69 3.21
N TYR A 55 20.95 6.72 3.85
CA TYR A 55 19.63 7.23 3.54
C TYR A 55 19.72 8.08 2.27
N ILE A 56 18.89 7.75 1.28
CA ILE A 56 18.86 8.45 -0.01
C ILE A 56 17.41 8.82 -0.29
N THR A 57 17.19 10.06 -0.70
CA THR A 57 15.86 10.51 -1.11
C THR A 57 15.48 9.88 -2.47
N PRO A 58 14.19 9.56 -2.69
CA PRO A 58 13.72 8.94 -3.93
C PRO A 58 14.06 9.72 -5.21
N THR A 59 14.32 11.02 -5.10
CA THR A 59 14.70 11.92 -6.19
C THR A 59 16.16 11.76 -6.63
N ASP A 60 17.05 11.32 -5.73
CA ASP A 60 18.50 11.26 -5.92
C ASP A 60 18.95 9.95 -6.62
N PHE A 61 18.47 9.71 -7.84
CA PHE A 61 18.79 8.49 -8.59
C PHE A 61 20.27 8.24 -8.86
N GLY A 62 21.07 9.31 -9.00
CA GLY A 62 22.49 9.19 -9.35
C GLY A 62 23.29 8.36 -8.33
N LYS A 63 22.93 8.46 -7.04
CA LYS A 63 23.58 7.69 -5.96
C LYS A 63 23.09 6.23 -5.91
N LEU A 64 21.88 5.96 -6.38
CA LEU A 64 21.28 4.61 -6.38
C LEU A 64 21.90 3.69 -7.44
N LEU A 65 22.46 4.25 -8.52
CA LEU A 65 23.14 3.47 -9.57
C LEU A 65 24.37 2.71 -9.07
N GLN A 66 25.03 3.22 -8.02
CA GLN A 66 26.20 2.58 -7.41
C GLN A 66 25.84 1.59 -6.31
N ALA A 67 24.57 1.55 -5.88
CA ALA A 67 24.14 0.66 -4.82
C ALA A 67 23.95 -0.77 -5.34
N GLU A 68 24.50 -1.75 -4.64
CA GLU A 68 24.28 -3.17 -4.96
C GLU A 68 22.91 -3.66 -4.45
N LEU A 69 22.43 -3.06 -3.34
CA LEU A 69 21.21 -3.42 -2.64
C LEU A 69 20.43 -2.14 -2.28
N VAL A 70 19.14 -2.14 -2.55
CA VAL A 70 18.23 -1.04 -2.22
C VAL A 70 17.02 -1.61 -1.47
N VAL A 71 16.69 -1.05 -0.31
CA VAL A 71 15.44 -1.35 0.40
C VAL A 71 14.57 -0.10 0.41
N ILE A 72 13.32 -0.26 0.03
CA ILE A 72 12.33 0.82 0.00
C ILE A 72 11.26 0.46 1.01
N ASP A 73 11.11 1.28 2.05
CA ASP A 73 9.97 1.20 2.95
C ASP A 73 8.83 2.09 2.44
N GLU A 74 7.60 1.68 2.72
CA GLU A 74 6.37 2.29 2.21
C GLU A 74 6.42 2.61 0.70
N ALA A 75 6.79 1.60 -0.09
CA ALA A 75 6.91 1.72 -1.53
C ALA A 75 5.62 2.20 -2.21
N ALA A 76 4.46 2.00 -1.58
CA ALA A 76 3.19 2.48 -2.08
C ALA A 76 3.04 4.01 -2.08
N ALA A 77 3.73 4.72 -1.19
CA ALA A 77 3.71 6.18 -1.13
C ALA A 77 4.49 6.83 -2.28
N ILE A 78 5.22 6.04 -3.06
CA ILE A 78 6.09 6.53 -4.14
C ILE A 78 5.34 6.46 -5.49
N PRO A 79 5.42 7.52 -6.32
CA PRO A 79 4.86 7.51 -7.66
C PRO A 79 5.37 6.34 -8.52
N MET A 80 4.45 5.66 -9.19
CA MET A 80 4.73 4.50 -10.05
C MET A 80 5.88 4.70 -11.07
N PRO A 81 6.03 5.86 -11.75
CA PRO A 81 7.14 6.07 -12.69
C PRO A 81 8.51 6.01 -12.02
N LEU A 82 8.60 6.42 -10.74
CA LEU A 82 9.83 6.41 -9.96
C LEU A 82 10.21 4.99 -9.57
N VAL A 83 9.23 4.24 -9.05
CA VAL A 83 9.40 2.83 -8.66
C VAL A 83 9.86 1.99 -9.86
N LYS A 84 9.30 2.22 -11.06
CA LYS A 84 9.74 1.55 -12.29
C LYS A 84 11.19 1.82 -12.64
N LYS A 85 11.67 3.05 -12.48
CA LYS A 85 13.10 3.38 -12.70
C LYS A 85 14.00 2.62 -11.73
N LEU A 86 13.58 2.50 -10.47
CA LEU A 86 14.32 1.77 -9.43
C LEU A 86 14.36 0.26 -9.71
N ILE A 87 13.23 -0.32 -10.11
CA ILE A 87 13.13 -1.74 -10.46
C ILE A 87 14.04 -2.08 -11.66
N ASN A 88 14.09 -1.20 -12.67
CA ASN A 88 14.91 -1.39 -13.86
C ASN A 88 16.42 -1.17 -13.65
N GLY A 89 16.86 -0.70 -12.47
CA GLY A 89 18.28 -0.55 -12.14
C GLY A 89 19.03 -1.88 -12.04
N SER A 90 20.33 -1.87 -11.82
CA SER A 90 21.16 -3.09 -11.68
C SER A 90 21.11 -3.72 -10.29
N SER A 91 20.53 -3.04 -9.30
CA SER A 91 20.57 -3.44 -7.89
C SER A 91 19.56 -4.54 -7.52
N LEU A 92 19.88 -5.31 -6.48
CA LEU A 92 18.91 -6.12 -5.75
C LEU A 92 17.96 -5.17 -4.99
N LEU A 93 16.65 -5.40 -5.12
CA LEU A 93 15.63 -4.48 -4.62
C LEU A 93 14.66 -5.20 -3.68
N PHE A 94 14.50 -4.68 -2.47
CA PHE A 94 13.44 -5.06 -1.55
C PHE A 94 12.43 -3.92 -1.45
N LEU A 95 11.15 -4.27 -1.58
CA LEU A 95 10.03 -3.34 -1.47
C LEU A 95 9.17 -3.79 -0.29
N ALA A 96 9.03 -2.94 0.71
CA ALA A 96 8.06 -3.08 1.78
C ALA A 96 6.92 -2.09 1.56
N SER A 97 5.69 -2.52 1.85
CA SER A 97 4.50 -1.68 1.74
C SER A 97 3.42 -2.22 2.65
N THR A 98 2.64 -1.32 3.24
CA THR A 98 1.41 -1.67 3.93
C THR A 98 0.26 -1.83 2.94
N THR A 99 -0.58 -2.86 3.12
CA THR A 99 -1.73 -3.13 2.23
C THR A 99 -3.06 -2.77 2.87
N SER A 100 -3.19 -2.95 4.19
CA SER A 100 -4.43 -2.73 4.95
C SER A 100 -4.06 -1.99 6.24
N GLY A 101 -4.73 -0.88 6.53
CA GLY A 101 -4.46 -0.03 7.71
C GLY A 101 -4.83 1.44 7.50
N TYR A 102 -4.68 2.23 8.55
CA TYR A 102 -5.05 3.66 8.60
C TYR A 102 -4.28 4.55 7.60
N GLU A 103 -3.07 4.16 7.21
CA GLU A 103 -2.27 4.85 6.18
C GLU A 103 -2.15 4.03 4.88
N GLY A 104 -2.97 2.99 4.73
CA GLY A 104 -2.87 2.00 3.67
C GLY A 104 -3.29 2.54 2.30
N SER A 105 -2.45 3.35 1.65
CA SER A 105 -2.55 3.70 0.22
C SER A 105 -2.25 2.52 -0.72
N GLY A 106 -1.84 1.37 -0.17
CA GLY A 106 -1.03 0.39 -0.89
C GLY A 106 -1.75 -0.72 -1.62
N ARG A 107 -3.05 -1.01 -1.41
CA ARG A 107 -3.64 -2.24 -1.99
C ARG A 107 -3.88 -2.16 -3.49
N SER A 108 -4.51 -1.09 -3.98
CA SER A 108 -4.81 -0.93 -5.41
C SER A 108 -3.53 -0.70 -6.22
N LEU A 109 -2.55 0.00 -5.64
CA LEU A 109 -1.25 0.23 -6.24
C LEU A 109 -0.34 -1.00 -6.19
N SER A 110 -0.28 -1.73 -5.08
CA SER A 110 0.50 -2.97 -4.99
C SER A 110 -0.02 -3.98 -5.99
N LEU A 111 -1.34 -4.13 -6.13
CA LEU A 111 -1.95 -5.00 -7.15
C LEU A 111 -1.55 -4.55 -8.56
N LYS A 112 -1.65 -3.26 -8.90
CA LYS A 112 -1.25 -2.75 -10.23
C LYS A 112 0.25 -2.91 -10.50
N LEU A 113 1.10 -2.67 -9.50
CA LEU A 113 2.56 -2.83 -9.60
C LEU A 113 2.92 -4.31 -9.78
N LEU A 114 2.40 -5.18 -8.91
CA LEU A 114 2.63 -6.62 -8.96
C LEU A 114 2.09 -7.22 -10.27
N GLU A 115 0.92 -6.81 -10.74
CA GLU A 115 0.38 -7.25 -12.03
C GLU A 115 1.28 -6.82 -13.19
N GLN A 116 1.79 -5.59 -13.19
CA GLN A 116 2.74 -5.13 -14.20
C GLN A 116 4.05 -5.92 -14.17
N LEU A 117 4.60 -6.20 -12.98
CA LEU A 117 5.82 -6.98 -12.84
C LEU A 117 5.62 -8.44 -13.27
N ARG A 118 4.48 -9.05 -12.91
CA ARG A 118 4.09 -10.40 -13.37
C ARG A 118 3.94 -10.45 -14.89
N LYS A 119 3.33 -9.44 -15.52
CA LYS A 119 3.23 -9.33 -16.99
C LYS A 119 4.60 -9.24 -17.65
N GLN A 120 5.52 -8.45 -17.10
CA GLN A 120 6.90 -8.35 -17.59
C GLN A 120 7.68 -9.66 -17.43
N GLN A 121 7.39 -10.44 -16.39
CA GLN A 121 7.99 -11.76 -16.21
C GLN A 121 7.44 -12.79 -17.22
N ASN A 122 6.12 -12.74 -17.49
CA ASN A 122 5.40 -13.71 -18.32
C ASN A 122 5.46 -13.43 -19.84
N ASN A 123 5.54 -12.17 -20.27
CA ASN A 123 5.75 -11.79 -21.68
C ASN A 123 7.20 -12.06 -22.09
N GLY A 124 7.59 -13.34 -22.12
CA GLY A 124 8.89 -13.80 -22.63
C GLY A 124 9.09 -13.38 -24.08
N ASP A 125 9.65 -12.20 -24.28
CA ASP A 125 10.35 -11.89 -25.51
C ASP A 125 11.55 -12.83 -25.64
N LYS A 126 11.71 -13.35 -26.86
CA LYS A 126 12.69 -14.36 -27.28
C LYS A 126 14.13 -13.82 -27.33
N ASP A 127 14.48 -12.89 -26.46
CA ASP A 127 15.82 -12.31 -26.35
C ASP A 127 16.52 -12.90 -25.12
N GLU A 128 17.36 -13.90 -25.36
CA GLU A 128 18.08 -14.68 -24.34
C GLU A 128 19.15 -13.90 -23.54
N ASN A 129 19.31 -12.59 -23.76
CA ASN A 129 20.47 -11.82 -23.29
C ASN A 129 20.20 -10.75 -22.21
N LYS A 130 19.02 -10.72 -21.58
CA LYS A 130 18.76 -9.82 -20.44
C LYS A 130 18.55 -10.60 -19.16
N ASN A 131 19.43 -10.37 -18.17
CA ASN A 131 19.30 -10.82 -16.78
C ASN A 131 17.88 -10.52 -16.25
N LYS A 132 17.02 -11.53 -16.26
CA LYS A 132 15.61 -11.40 -15.88
C LYS A 132 15.52 -11.41 -14.35
N LYS A 133 15.18 -10.27 -13.74
CA LYS A 133 14.94 -10.19 -12.29
C LYS A 133 13.73 -11.06 -11.92
N ARG A 134 13.89 -11.93 -10.91
CA ARG A 134 12.80 -12.75 -10.37
C ARG A 134 12.05 -11.96 -9.30
N LEU A 135 10.72 -11.91 -9.42
CA LEU A 135 9.85 -11.36 -8.40
C LEU A 135 9.57 -12.43 -7.33
N PHE A 136 9.74 -12.07 -6.06
CA PHE A 136 9.31 -12.86 -4.91
C PHE A 136 8.36 -12.01 -4.07
N GLU A 137 7.20 -12.56 -3.76
CA GLU A 137 6.16 -11.89 -2.98
C GLU A 137 6.00 -12.63 -1.64
N LEU A 138 6.02 -11.87 -0.56
CA LEU A 138 5.83 -12.34 0.81
C LEU A 138 4.82 -11.43 1.48
N THR A 139 3.81 -12.02 2.12
CA THR A 139 2.84 -11.31 2.94
C THR A 139 3.10 -11.60 4.41
N LEU A 140 3.04 -10.55 5.24
CA LEU A 140 3.17 -10.65 6.68
C LEU A 140 1.80 -10.34 7.29
N ASP A 141 1.12 -11.38 7.75
CA ASP A 141 -0.23 -11.28 8.30
C ASP A 141 -0.26 -11.46 9.83
N GLU A 142 0.79 -12.05 10.42
CA GLU A 142 0.88 -12.26 11.87
C GLU A 142 1.27 -10.98 12.61
N SER A 143 0.47 -10.63 13.61
CA SER A 143 0.69 -9.43 14.43
C SER A 143 1.69 -9.69 15.56
N ILE A 144 2.62 -8.76 15.75
CA ILE A 144 3.61 -8.85 16.84
C ILE A 144 3.16 -8.16 18.13
N ARG A 145 2.16 -7.28 18.07
CA ARG A 145 1.71 -6.46 19.21
C ARG A 145 0.55 -7.08 19.98
N TYR A 146 -0.31 -7.81 19.29
CA TYR A 146 -1.51 -8.44 19.82
C TYR A 146 -1.65 -9.84 19.23
N GLY A 147 -2.47 -10.68 19.87
CA GLY A 147 -2.70 -12.04 19.42
C GLY A 147 -3.45 -12.10 18.10
N ASN A 148 -3.25 -13.17 17.35
CA ASN A 148 -4.03 -13.42 16.14
C ASN A 148 -5.52 -13.54 16.47
N GLY A 149 -6.36 -12.85 15.70
CA GLY A 149 -7.83 -12.86 15.89
C GLY A 149 -8.31 -11.98 17.05
N ASP A 150 -7.62 -10.87 17.34
CA ASP A 150 -8.08 -9.89 18.32
C ASP A 150 -9.46 -9.31 17.93
N SER A 151 -10.46 -9.51 18.79
CA SER A 151 -11.82 -9.03 18.59
C SER A 151 -11.92 -7.51 18.44
N VAL A 152 -11.04 -6.75 19.11
CA VAL A 152 -11.01 -5.29 19.01
C VAL A 152 -10.49 -4.85 17.65
N GLU A 153 -9.45 -5.52 17.15
CA GLU A 153 -8.90 -5.28 15.81
C GLU A 153 -9.92 -5.64 14.73
N GLU A 154 -10.63 -6.76 14.89
CA GLU A 154 -11.70 -7.15 13.95
C GLU A 154 -12.85 -6.11 13.95
N TRP A 155 -13.26 -5.67 15.13
CA TRP A 155 -14.27 -4.62 15.28
C TRP A 155 -13.81 -3.31 14.63
N LEU A 156 -12.58 -2.87 14.89
CA LEU A 156 -12.03 -1.63 14.33
C LEU A 156 -11.96 -1.68 12.80
N ASN A 157 -11.45 -2.77 12.24
CA ASN A 157 -11.36 -2.96 10.80
C ASN A 157 -12.75 -3.01 10.13
N ARG A 158 -13.76 -3.52 10.84
CA ARG A 158 -15.16 -3.51 10.38
C ARG A 158 -15.73 -2.11 10.36
N VAL A 159 -15.61 -1.36 11.46
CA VAL A 159 -16.13 0.00 11.60
C VAL A 159 -15.50 0.96 10.59
N LEU A 160 -14.18 0.88 10.43
CA LEU A 160 -13.44 1.74 9.49
C LEU A 160 -13.47 1.22 8.04
N CYS A 161 -14.17 0.12 7.77
CA CYS A 161 -14.25 -0.50 6.44
C CYS A 161 -12.86 -0.78 5.81
N LEU A 162 -11.85 -1.08 6.62
CA LEU A 162 -10.47 -1.30 6.18
C LEU A 162 -10.29 -2.68 5.56
N ASN A 163 -11.15 -3.62 5.93
CA ASN A 163 -11.14 -4.95 5.34
C ASN A 163 -11.69 -4.88 3.92
N PRO A 164 -10.93 -5.32 2.91
CA PRO A 164 -11.43 -5.41 1.56
C PRO A 164 -12.53 -6.47 1.54
N SER A 165 -13.76 -6.05 1.28
CA SER A 165 -14.79 -7.00 0.91
C SER A 165 -14.28 -7.73 -0.33
N ASN A 166 -14.11 -9.05 -0.21
CA ASN A 166 -13.80 -9.91 -1.33
C ASN A 166 -15.01 -9.85 -2.26
N LEU A 167 -15.04 -8.88 -3.17
CA LEU A 167 -15.86 -8.93 -4.37
C LEU A 167 -15.30 -10.04 -5.27
N LYS A 168 -15.41 -11.28 -4.79
CA LYS A 168 -15.38 -12.51 -5.60
C LYS A 168 -16.72 -12.66 -6.33
N ASN A 169 -17.35 -11.54 -6.71
CA ASN A 169 -18.43 -11.58 -7.66
C ASN A 169 -17.74 -11.78 -8.99
N THR A 170 -17.77 -13.02 -9.46
CA THR A 170 -17.50 -13.44 -10.84
C THR A 170 -18.13 -12.39 -11.76
N ILE A 171 -17.31 -11.47 -12.29
CA ILE A 171 -17.78 -10.41 -13.19
C ILE A 171 -18.11 -11.11 -14.52
N SER A 172 -19.28 -11.73 -14.62
CA SER A 172 -19.84 -12.16 -15.87
C SER A 172 -20.45 -10.95 -16.58
N GLY A 173 -19.60 -10.07 -17.11
CA GLY A 173 -19.99 -8.92 -17.93
C GLY A 173 -20.82 -7.85 -17.20
N THR A 174 -20.31 -6.64 -17.09
CA THR A 174 -21.15 -5.50 -16.69
C THR A 174 -22.11 -5.13 -17.82
N PRO A 175 -23.38 -4.77 -17.53
CA PRO A 175 -24.30 -4.31 -18.56
C PRO A 175 -23.79 -3.05 -19.26
N ALA A 176 -24.37 -2.77 -20.44
CA ALA A 176 -24.07 -1.54 -21.17
C ALA A 176 -24.35 -0.30 -20.30
N PRO A 177 -23.49 0.75 -20.31
CA PRO A 177 -23.66 1.94 -19.48
C PRO A 177 -25.02 2.62 -19.63
N GLU A 178 -25.63 2.53 -20.81
CA GLU A 178 -26.95 3.07 -21.14
C GLU A 178 -28.08 2.47 -20.30
N LYS A 179 -27.88 1.25 -19.77
CA LYS A 179 -28.86 0.57 -18.91
C LYS A 179 -28.64 0.87 -17.44
N CYS A 180 -27.51 1.47 -17.06
CA CYS A 180 -27.23 1.75 -15.67
C CYS A 180 -27.90 3.04 -15.23
N GLU A 181 -28.44 3.03 -14.02
CA GLU A 181 -29.10 4.20 -13.42
C GLU A 181 -28.29 4.71 -12.23
N LEU A 182 -28.31 6.04 -12.06
CA LEU A 182 -27.66 6.71 -10.95
C LEU A 182 -28.65 6.89 -9.80
N TYR A 183 -28.33 6.31 -8.65
CA TYR A 183 -29.16 6.40 -7.45
C TYR A 183 -28.55 7.37 -6.45
N TYR A 184 -29.39 8.22 -5.86
CA TYR A 184 -29.03 9.05 -4.73
C TYR A 184 -29.08 8.23 -3.44
N VAL A 185 -27.98 8.21 -2.68
CA VAL A 185 -27.89 7.43 -1.44
C VAL A 185 -28.28 8.29 -0.25
N ASN A 186 -29.27 7.82 0.52
CA ASN A 186 -29.59 8.42 1.80
C ASN A 186 -28.52 8.05 2.84
N ARG A 187 -27.78 9.06 3.31
CA ARG A 187 -26.69 8.92 4.29
C ARG A 187 -27.16 8.40 5.65
N ASP A 188 -28.30 8.86 6.15
CA ASP A 188 -28.79 8.43 7.46
C ASP A 188 -29.15 6.94 7.45
N ALA A 189 -29.68 6.46 6.32
CA ALA A 189 -29.91 5.04 6.11
C ALA A 189 -28.61 4.25 5.93
N LEU A 190 -27.61 4.84 5.25
CA LEU A 190 -26.30 4.22 5.02
C LEU A 190 -25.53 4.01 6.34
N PHE A 191 -25.52 5.02 7.22
CA PHE A 191 -24.82 4.99 8.51
C PHE A 191 -25.70 4.50 9.67
N SER A 192 -26.79 3.79 9.38
CA SER A 192 -27.72 3.25 10.38
C SER A 192 -27.19 2.00 11.13
N PHE A 193 -26.00 1.51 10.77
CA PHE A 193 -25.40 0.27 11.29
C PHE A 193 -26.24 -0.99 11.08
N HIS A 194 -27.18 -0.95 10.13
CA HIS A 194 -27.94 -2.13 9.72
C HIS A 194 -27.08 -3.08 8.88
N LYS A 195 -27.24 -4.40 9.05
CA LYS A 195 -26.41 -5.42 8.38
C LYS A 195 -26.29 -5.23 6.85
N ALA A 196 -27.39 -4.88 6.18
CA ALA A 196 -27.36 -4.64 4.73
C ALA A 196 -26.67 -3.32 4.36
N ALA A 197 -26.79 -2.30 5.21
CA ALA A 197 -26.15 -1.00 5.02
C ALA A 197 -24.62 -1.11 5.22
N GLU A 198 -24.16 -1.89 6.20
CA GLU A 198 -22.73 -2.16 6.43
C GLU A 198 -22.07 -2.86 5.24
N VAL A 199 -22.74 -3.86 4.65
CA VAL A 199 -22.23 -4.54 3.44
C VAL A 199 -22.15 -3.56 2.26
N PHE A 200 -23.17 -2.70 2.10
CA PHE A 200 -23.19 -1.71 1.04
C PHE A 200 -22.11 -0.63 1.25
N LEU A 201 -21.94 -0.12 2.48
CA LEU A 201 -20.91 0.83 2.87
C LEU A 201 -19.51 0.27 2.64
N SER A 202 -19.26 -0.98 3.04
CA SER A 202 -17.98 -1.65 2.81
C SER A 202 -17.65 -1.76 1.32
N ASN A 203 -18.63 -2.08 0.47
CA ASN A 203 -18.43 -2.10 -0.99
C ASN A 203 -18.19 -0.70 -1.58
N LEU A 204 -18.89 0.31 -1.08
CA LEU A 204 -18.68 1.71 -1.48
C LEU A 204 -17.26 2.16 -1.13
N MET A 205 -16.82 1.92 0.10
CA MET A 205 -15.46 2.27 0.54
C MET A 205 -14.40 1.45 -0.18
N PHE A 206 -14.68 0.18 -0.51
CA PHE A 206 -13.77 -0.62 -1.33
C PHE A 206 -13.55 0.03 -2.71
N ILE A 207 -14.62 0.45 -3.39
CA ILE A 207 -14.53 1.13 -4.69
C ILE A 207 -13.81 2.47 -4.55
N TYR A 208 -14.15 3.23 -3.50
CA TYR A 208 -13.53 4.53 -3.19
C TYR A 208 -12.01 4.40 -3.02
N VAL A 209 -11.58 3.43 -2.20
CA VAL A 209 -10.16 3.14 -1.95
C VAL A 209 -9.46 2.61 -3.19
N ALA A 210 -10.15 1.83 -4.02
CA ALA A 210 -9.58 1.32 -5.27
C ALA A 210 -9.36 2.40 -6.33
N ALA A 211 -10.20 3.44 -6.34
CA ALA A 211 -10.13 4.55 -7.29
C ALA A 211 -9.04 5.57 -6.93
N HIS A 212 -8.86 5.87 -5.64
CA HIS A 212 -7.98 6.93 -5.17
C HIS A 212 -6.60 6.40 -4.73
N TYR A 213 -5.55 7.13 -5.09
CA TYR A 213 -4.15 6.76 -4.80
C TYR A 213 -3.79 6.85 -3.32
N LYS A 214 -4.44 7.73 -2.57
CA LYS A 214 -4.23 7.93 -1.13
C LYS A 214 -5.58 8.19 -0.48
N ASN A 215 -5.88 7.41 0.55
CA ASN A 215 -7.10 7.54 1.34
C ASN A 215 -6.70 7.66 2.81
N SER A 216 -7.48 8.40 3.58
CA SER A 216 -7.39 8.45 5.03
C SER A 216 -8.68 7.87 5.61
N PRO A 217 -8.66 7.18 6.77
CA PRO A 217 -9.88 6.82 7.49
C PRO A 217 -10.74 8.05 7.84
N ASP A 218 -10.13 9.24 7.92
CA ASP A 218 -10.85 10.50 8.12
C ASP A 218 -11.85 10.80 6.99
N ASP A 219 -11.64 10.25 5.78
CA ASP A 219 -12.54 10.44 4.64
C ASP A 219 -13.93 9.86 4.94
N LEU A 220 -14.00 8.74 5.67
CA LEU A 220 -15.28 8.15 6.11
C LEU A 220 -16.02 9.07 7.09
N GLN A 221 -15.28 9.71 7.99
CA GLN A 221 -15.83 10.66 8.93
C GLN A 221 -16.31 11.92 8.20
N LEU A 222 -15.57 12.42 7.21
CA LEU A 222 -15.99 13.56 6.42
C LEU A 222 -17.28 13.26 5.64
N LEU A 223 -17.40 12.06 5.07
CA LEU A 223 -18.60 11.59 4.38
C LEU A 223 -19.82 11.49 5.29
N SER A 224 -19.63 11.17 6.57
CA SER A 224 -20.72 11.04 7.54
C SER A 224 -21.14 12.37 8.16
N ASP A 225 -20.20 13.29 8.42
CA ASP A 225 -20.44 14.53 9.17
C ASP A 225 -20.92 15.69 8.27
N ALA A 226 -20.22 15.97 7.17
CA ALA A 226 -20.41 17.24 6.46
C ALA A 226 -21.70 17.24 5.59
N PRO A 227 -22.71 18.09 5.88
CA PRO A 227 -24.05 18.02 5.27
C PRO A 227 -24.08 18.34 3.77
N ALA A 228 -23.06 19.02 3.26
CA ALA A 228 -22.93 19.34 1.84
C ALA A 228 -22.44 18.14 0.98
N HIS A 229 -22.08 17.01 1.59
CA HIS A 229 -21.67 15.82 0.86
C HIS A 229 -22.88 14.98 0.44
N HIS A 230 -22.96 14.74 -0.87
CA HIS A 230 -23.97 13.92 -1.52
C HIS A 230 -23.32 12.72 -2.19
N LEU A 231 -23.91 11.54 -1.99
CA LEU A 231 -23.41 10.28 -2.54
C LEU A 231 -24.34 9.81 -3.65
N PHE A 232 -23.75 9.46 -4.80
CA PHE A 232 -24.45 8.88 -5.92
C PHE A 232 -23.76 7.58 -6.32
N VAL A 233 -24.55 6.53 -6.56
CA VAL A 233 -24.03 5.21 -6.95
C VAL A 233 -24.66 4.79 -8.26
N LEU A 234 -23.81 4.41 -9.22
CA LEU A 234 -24.25 3.86 -10.49
C LEU A 234 -24.49 2.36 -10.31
N MET A 235 -25.72 1.91 -10.54
CA MET A 235 -26.06 0.49 -10.44
C MET A 235 -26.63 -0.03 -11.76
N SER A 236 -26.41 -1.32 -11.99
CA SER A 236 -27.11 -2.04 -13.06
C SER A 236 -28.62 -2.08 -12.79
N PRO A 237 -29.46 -2.25 -13.82
CA PRO A 237 -30.88 -2.51 -13.62
C PRO A 237 -31.06 -3.63 -12.61
N ILE A 238 -31.87 -3.38 -11.59
CA ILE A 238 -32.29 -4.43 -10.67
C ILE A 238 -33.16 -5.36 -11.52
N ALA A 239 -32.73 -6.62 -11.70
CA ALA A 239 -33.58 -7.62 -12.31
C ALA A 239 -34.81 -7.76 -11.41
N SER A 240 -35.93 -7.18 -11.82
CA SER A 240 -37.24 -7.48 -11.28
C SER A 240 -37.48 -8.97 -11.50
N ASP A 241 -37.50 -9.74 -10.42
CA ASP A 241 -37.66 -11.20 -10.33
C ASP A 241 -36.41 -12.07 -10.51
N GLN A 242 -35.62 -12.21 -9.43
CA GLN A 242 -35.14 -13.52 -8.97
C GLN A 242 -35.15 -13.58 -7.43
N ASN A 243 -36.24 -14.14 -6.90
CA ASN A 243 -36.36 -14.86 -5.63
C ASN A 243 -35.53 -14.39 -4.42
N LEU A 244 -36.27 -13.97 -3.39
CA LEU A 244 -35.97 -13.99 -1.96
C LEU A 244 -35.48 -15.35 -1.37
N CYS A 245 -34.94 -16.27 -2.18
CA CYS A 245 -34.48 -17.59 -1.72
C CYS A 245 -32.96 -17.70 -1.78
N SER A 246 -32.28 -17.30 -0.70
CA SER A 246 -31.15 -18.00 -0.05
C SER A 246 -30.35 -17.08 0.88
N LEU A 247 -30.99 -16.64 1.95
CA LEU A 247 -30.29 -16.27 3.19
C LEU A 247 -30.96 -17.05 4.34
N LYS A 248 -30.65 -18.34 4.37
CA LYS A 248 -30.60 -19.15 5.61
C LYS A 248 -29.14 -19.36 5.94
#